data_AF-A0A5B9CYN7-F1
#
_entry.id   AF-A0A5B9CYN7-F1
#
_cell.length_a   1.000
_cell.length_b   1.000
_cell.length_c   1.000
_cell.angle_alpha   90.00
_cell.angle_beta   90.00
_cell.angle_gamma   90.00
#
_symmetry.space_group_name_H-M   'P 1'
#
loop_
_entity.id
_entity.type
_entity.pdbx_description
1 polymer ?
#
loop_
_entity_poly.entity_id
_entity_poly.type
_entity_poly.pdbx_seq_one_letter_code
_entity_poly.pdbx_strand_id
1 'polypeptide(L)' 'MMEWLKKNLMITGAVLTTFFIALAKAFRLGKKLEQQKQTERMLKSSTTRLEVENEINQKSDADVRAALIHWLRDKNNQ' A
#
# COMPACT_ATOMS: atom_id res chain seq x y z
N MET A 1 22.39 -11.28 51.21
CA MET A 1 20.99 -11.18 50.73
C MET A 1 20.82 -10.13 49.62
N MET A 2 21.32 -8.91 49.82
CA MET A 2 21.15 -7.79 48.89
C MET A 2 21.83 -7.97 47.52
N GLU A 3 23.03 -8.56 47.48
CA GLU A 3 23.74 -8.83 46.21
C GLU A 3 23.05 -9.90 45.35
N TRP A 4 22.50 -10.93 45.98
CA TRP A 4 21.78 -12.00 45.29
C TRP A 4 20.48 -11.47 44.64
N LEU A 5 19.75 -10.62 45.35
CA LEU A 5 18.59 -9.90 44.83
C LEU A 5 18.97 -9.00 43.65
N LYS A 6 20.07 -8.24 43.78
CA LYS A 6 20.57 -7.35 42.73
C LYS A 6 20.97 -8.12 41.45
N LYS A 7 21.59 -9.28 41.60
CA LYS A 7 22.00 -10.15 40.49
C LYS A 7 20.79 -10.73 39.76
N ASN A 8 19.77 -11.18 40.48
CA ASN A 8 18.53 -11.69 39.87
C ASN A 8 17.73 -10.58 39.18
N LEU A 9 17.68 -9.37 39.76
CA LEU A 9 17.07 -8.21 39.12
C LEU A 9 17.78 -7.83 37.82
N MET A 10 19.11 -7.84 37.80
CA MET A 10 19.90 -7.60 36.58
C MET A 10 19.61 -8.66 35.50
N ILE A 11 19.59 -9.94 35.86
CA ILE A 11 19.33 -11.03 34.91
C ILE A 11 17.91 -10.93 34.35
N THR A 12 16.91 -10.70 35.22
CA THR A 12 15.51 -10.56 34.80
C THR A 12 15.32 -9.33 33.91
N GLY A 13 15.95 -8.20 34.26
CA GLY A 13 15.93 -6.99 33.44
C GLY A 13 16.55 -7.19 32.06
N ALA A 14 17.66 -7.93 31.97
CA ALA A 14 18.30 -8.25 30.70
C ALA A 14 17.38 -9.09 29.80
N VAL A 15 16.79 -10.17 30.35
CA VAL A 15 15.86 -11.05 29.61
C VAL A 15 14.63 -10.26 29.14
N LEU A 16 14.06 -9.43 30.01
CA LEU A 16 12.88 -8.63 29.70
C LEU A 16 13.17 -7.61 28.61
N THR A 17 14.35 -6.97 28.64
CA THR A 17 14.80 -6.03 27.60
C THR A 17 14.91 -6.73 26.24
N THR A 18 15.52 -7.92 26.19
CA THR A 18 15.63 -8.68 24.94
C THR A 18 14.25 -9.08 24.40
N PHE A 19 13.32 -9.48 25.28
CA PHE A 19 11.95 -9.81 24.90
C PHE A 19 11.21 -8.62 24.27
N PHE A 20 11.25 -7.45 24.90
CA PHE A 20 10.58 -6.25 24.36
C PHE A 20 11.22 -5.74 23.06
N ILE A 21 12.55 -5.87 22.90
CA ILE A 21 13.22 -5.53 21.64
C ILE A 21 12.75 -6.46 20.51
N ALA A 22 12.65 -7.76 20.77
CA ALA A 22 12.13 -8.72 19.79
C ALA A 22 10.68 -8.42 19.43
N LEU A 23 9.84 -8.12 20.43
CA LEU A 23 8.45 -7.76 20.24
C LEU A 23 8.29 -6.48 19.40
N ALA A 24 9.01 -5.42 19.74
CA ALA A 24 8.98 -4.15 19.00
C ALA A 24 9.43 -4.32 17.54
N LYS A 25 10.43 -5.17 17.28
CA LYS A 25 10.86 -5.51 15.91
C LYS A 25 9.77 -6.23 15.14
N ALA A 26 9.12 -7.22 15.74
CA ALA A 26 8.02 -7.97 15.11
C ALA A 26 6.83 -7.05 14.78
N PHE A 27 6.42 -6.18 15.71
CA PHE A 27 5.36 -5.18 15.47
C PHE A 27 5.74 -4.16 14.41
N ARG A 28 6.99 -3.67 14.40
CA ARG A 28 7.47 -2.74 13.36
C ARG A 28 7.49 -3.38 11.97
N LEU A 29 7.88 -4.65 11.86
CA LEU A 29 7.82 -5.44 10.63
C LEU A 29 6.37 -5.60 10.15
N GLY A 30 5.45 -5.97 11.05
CA GLY A 30 4.02 -6.07 10.72
C GLY A 30 3.45 -4.74 10.22
N LYS A 31 3.72 -3.64 10.94
CA LYS A 31 3.27 -2.30 10.56
C LYS A 31 3.86 -1.82 9.22
N LYS A 32 5.14 -2.13 8.95
CA LYS A 32 5.80 -1.79 7.68
C LYS A 32 5.17 -2.56 6.51
N LEU A 33 4.82 -3.82 6.69
CA LEU A 33 4.11 -4.62 5.68
C LEU A 33 2.72 -4.05 5.37
N GLU A 34 2.01 -3.59 6.39
CA GLU A 34 0.69 -2.96 6.21
C GLU A 34 0.79 -1.61 5.50
N GLN A 35 1.74 -0.76 5.89
CA GLN A 35 2.04 0.50 5.20
C GLN A 35 2.49 0.28 3.75
N GLN A 36 3.33 -0.73 3.50
CA GLN A 36 3.77 -1.06 2.15
C GLN A 36 2.58 -1.49 1.29
N LYS A 37 1.69 -2.36 1.78
CA LYS A 37 0.46 -2.75 1.07
C LYS A 37 -0.44 -1.55 0.77
N GLN A 38 -0.57 -0.61 1.71
CA GLN A 38 -1.38 0.59 1.51
C GLN A 38 -0.75 1.51 0.45
N THR A 39 0.56 1.72 0.50
CA THR A 39 1.31 2.50 -0.49
C THR A 39 1.26 1.84 -1.87
N GLU A 40 1.43 0.51 -1.96
CA GLU A 40 1.31 -0.23 -3.23
C GLU A 40 -0.09 -0.11 -3.83
N ARG A 41 -1.15 -0.20 -3.00
CA ARG A 41 -2.53 0.02 -3.49
C ARG A 41 -2.74 1.44 -4.00
N MET A 42 -2.23 2.44 -3.27
CA MET A 42 -2.30 3.84 -3.67
C MET A 42 -1.53 4.09 -4.97
N LEU A 43 -0.31 3.56 -5.08
CA LEU A 43 0.52 3.66 -6.28
C LEU A 43 -0.16 2.99 -7.48
N LYS A 44 -0.71 1.79 -7.31
CA LYS A 44 -1.43 1.08 -8.37
C LYS A 44 -2.66 1.87 -8.83
N SER A 45 -3.40 2.47 -7.91
CA SER A 45 -4.53 3.35 -8.24
C SER A 45 -4.10 4.59 -9.02
N SER A 46 -2.98 5.21 -8.65
CA SER A 46 -2.44 6.38 -9.35
C SER A 46 -1.92 6.01 -10.75
N THR A 47 -1.23 4.87 -10.89
CA THR A 47 -0.79 4.35 -12.19
C THR A 47 -1.98 4.09 -13.12
N THR A 48 -3.03 3.43 -12.64
CA THR A 48 -4.22 3.18 -13.45
C THR A 48 -4.91 4.48 -13.87
N ARG A 49 -5.00 5.49 -12.98
CA ARG A 49 -5.53 6.81 -13.36
C ARG A 49 -4.68 7.49 -14.43
N LEU A 50 -3.36 7.43 -14.30
CA LEU A 50 -2.43 8.06 -15.24
C LEU A 50 -2.44 7.34 -16.59
N GLU A 51 -2.58 6.03 -16.61
CA GLU A 51 -2.71 5.22 -17.84
C GLU A 51 -4.03 5.52 -18.56
N VAL A 52 -5.15 5.63 -17.83
CA VAL A 52 -6.45 6.04 -18.38
C VAL A 52 -6.40 7.48 -18.91
N GLU A 53 -5.82 8.41 -18.16
CA GLU A 53 -5.66 9.80 -18.61
C GLU A 53 -4.76 9.88 -19.86
N ASN A 54 -3.70 9.07 -19.93
CA ASN A 54 -2.86 8.98 -21.12
C ASN A 54 -3.61 8.37 -22.31
N GLU A 55 -4.44 7.34 -22.11
CA GLU A 55 -5.27 6.78 -23.18
C GLU A 55 -6.30 7.79 -23.69
N ILE A 56 -6.97 8.52 -22.79
CA ILE A 56 -7.90 9.59 -23.15
C ILE A 56 -7.17 10.70 -23.92
N ASN A 57 -5.98 11.09 -23.47
CA ASN A 57 -5.17 12.12 -24.12
C ASN A 57 -4.61 11.68 -25.48
N GLN A 58 -4.38 10.37 -25.68
CA GLN A 58 -3.99 9.81 -26.98
C GLN A 58 -5.16 9.71 -27.96
N LYS A 59 -6.40 9.60 -27.48
CA LYS A 59 -7.57 9.66 -28.35
C LYS A 59 -7.78 11.10 -28.80
N SER A 60 -7.70 11.33 -30.12
CA SER A 60 -7.98 12.66 -30.66
C SER A 60 -9.49 12.95 -30.60
N ASP A 61 -9.86 14.23 -30.51
CA ASP A 61 -11.27 14.66 -30.52
C ASP A 61 -12.03 14.12 -31.75
N ALA A 62 -11.32 14.00 -32.89
CA ALA A 62 -11.84 13.41 -34.11
C ALA A 62 -12.18 11.91 -33.97
N ASP A 63 -11.36 11.14 -33.26
CA ASP A 63 -11.60 9.71 -33.01
C ASP A 63 -12.79 9.49 -32.06
N VAL A 64 -12.88 10.31 -31.01
CA VAL A 64 -14.02 10.29 -30.07
C VAL A 64 -15.32 10.63 -30.82
N ARG A 65 -15.27 11.64 -31.69
CA ARG A 65 -16.41 12.07 -32.51
C ARG A 65 -16.82 11.01 -33.53
N ALA A 66 -15.85 10.33 -34.15
CA ALA A 66 -16.11 9.21 -35.06
C ALA A 66 -16.78 8.02 -34.34
N ALA A 67 -16.28 7.65 -33.15
CA ALA A 67 -16.85 6.59 -32.33
C ALA A 67 -18.29 6.92 -31.88
N LEU A 68 -18.56 8.17 -31.49
CA LEU A 68 -19.89 8.62 -31.09
C LEU A 68 -20.88 8.57 -32.26
N ILE A 69 -20.47 8.99 -33.46
CA ILE A 69 -21.29 8.91 -34.68
C ILE A 69 -21.59 7.45 -35.02
N HIS A 70 -20.60 6.56 -34.90
CA HIS A 70 -20.78 5.13 -35.14
C HIS A 70 -21.78 4.52 -34.16
N TRP A 71 -21.67 4.83 -32.87
CA TRP A 71 -22.60 4.35 -31.84
C TRP A 71 -24.04 4.83 -32.07
N LEU A 72 -24.22 6.12 -32.38
CA LEU A 72 -25.53 6.69 -32.69
C LEU A 72 -26.18 6.03 -33.91
N ARG A 73 -25.38 5.72 -34.94
CA ARG A 73 -25.87 5.06 -36.15
C ARG A 73 -26.26 3.60 -35.90
N ASP A 74 -25.49 2.88 -35.09
CA ASP A 74 -25.78 1.50 -34.70
C ASP A 74 -27.07 1.42 -33.87
N LYS A 75 -27.26 2.37 -32.94
CA LYS A 75 -28.47 2.45 -32.11
C LYS A 75 -29.76 2.79 -32.87
N ASN A 76 -29.65 3.54 -33.97
CA ASN A 76 -30.78 3.90 -34.83
C ASN A 76 -31.09 2.82 -35.89
N ASN A 77 -30.23 1.82 -36.03
CA ASN A 77 -30.41 0.69 -36.94
C ASN A 77 -30.90 -0.58 -36.22
N GLN A 78 -31.21 -0.49 -34.91
CA GLN A 78 -31.99 -1.46 -34.13
C GLN A 78 -33.43 -0.98 -33.96
#